data_AF-A0A081NKA8-F1
#
_entry.id   AF-A0A081NKA8-F1
#
_cell.length_a   1.000
_cell.length_b   1.000
_cell.length_c   1.000
_cell.angle_alpha   90.00
_cell.angle_beta   90.00
_cell.angle_gamma   90.00
#
_symmetry.space_group_name_H-M   'P 1'
#
loop_
_entity.id
_entity.type
_entity.pdbx_description
1 polymer ?
#
loop_
_entity_poly.entity_id
_entity_poly.type
_entity_poly.pdbx_seq_one_letter_code
_entity_poly.pdbx_strand_id
1 'polypeptide(L)'
;MNKPLRQWLLAQASYYMEYLQPRKSIALLEAVKRFEPKNPDVYRMLSYAYLQIDRPEDSIKAADTFLQYAKPGMDTRAIKWIKGRALLKKRKKAAVK
;
A
#
# COMPACT_ATOMS: atom_id res chain seq x y z
N MET A 1 -9.07 -12.43 -11.68
CA MET A 1 -9.26 -11.24 -12.54
C MET A 1 -8.48 -11.41 -13.83
N ASN A 2 -8.98 -10.90 -14.96
CA ASN A 2 -8.28 -10.97 -16.25
C ASN A 2 -6.99 -10.13 -16.23
N LYS A 3 -5.90 -10.67 -16.79
CA LYS A 3 -4.55 -10.08 -16.74
C LYS A 3 -4.49 -8.62 -17.26
N PRO A 4 -5.14 -8.25 -18.39
CA PRO A 4 -5.10 -6.88 -18.89
C PRO A 4 -5.81 -5.90 -17.95
N LEU A 5 -6.99 -6.28 -17.44
CA LEU A 5 -7.76 -5.45 -16.50
C LEU A 5 -6.98 -5.19 -15.22
N ARG A 6 -6.30 -6.21 -14.68
CA ARG A 6 -5.41 -6.03 -13.52
C ARG A 6 -4.33 -5.01 -13.79
N GLN A 7 -3.60 -5.18 -14.89
CA GLN A 7 -2.48 -4.31 -15.22
C GLN A 7 -2.95 -2.87 -15.39
N TRP A 8 -4.08 -2.68 -16.06
CA TRP A 8 -4.70 -1.37 -16.20
C TRP A 8 -5.09 -0.76 -14.84
N LEU A 9 -5.74 -1.52 -13.95
CA LEU A 9 -6.12 -1.03 -12.62
C LEU A 9 -4.90 -0.65 -11.76
N LEU A 10 -3.83 -1.46 -11.80
CA LEU A 10 -2.59 -1.17 -11.08
C LEU A 10 -1.87 0.05 -11.67
N ALA A 11 -1.82 0.18 -13.00
CA ALA A 11 -1.27 1.35 -13.67
C ALA A 11 -2.06 2.62 -13.29
N GLN A 12 -3.40 2.55 -13.31
CA GLN A 12 -4.26 3.66 -12.93
C GLN A 12 -4.13 4.03 -11.45
N ALA A 13 -3.99 3.04 -10.56
CA ALA A 13 -3.70 3.29 -9.16
C ALA A 13 -2.35 3.98 -8.97
N SER A 14 -1.32 3.56 -9.71
CA SER A 14 -0.01 4.22 -9.70
C SER A 14 -0.10 5.66 -10.21
N TYR A 15 -0.83 5.89 -11.30
CA TYR A 15 -1.10 7.23 -11.81
C TYR A 15 -1.76 8.11 -10.74
N TYR A 16 -2.79 7.63 -10.06
CA TYR A 16 -3.40 8.42 -8.97
C TYR A 16 -2.45 8.71 -7.81
N MET A 17 -1.47 7.84 -7.54
CA MET A 17 -0.44 8.12 -6.52
C MET A 17 0.52 9.23 -6.96
N GLU A 18 0.91 9.24 -8.23
CA GLU A 18 1.83 10.24 -8.81
C GLU A 18 1.19 11.63 -8.86
N TYR A 19 -0.10 11.70 -9.18
CA TYR A 19 -0.86 12.94 -9.27
C TYR A 19 -1.57 13.33 -7.96
N LEU A 20 -0.99 12.97 -6.81
CA LEU A 20 -1.43 13.36 -5.46
C LEU A 20 -2.92 13.05 -5.16
N GLN A 21 -3.45 11.97 -5.72
CA GLN A 21 -4.82 11.48 -5.52
C GLN A 21 -4.85 10.12 -4.79
N PRO A 22 -4.21 9.98 -3.60
CA PRO A 22 -4.07 8.69 -2.92
C PRO A 22 -5.40 8.05 -2.53
N ARG A 23 -6.46 8.83 -2.30
CA ARG A 23 -7.80 8.28 -2.00
C ARG A 23 -8.38 7.50 -3.19
N LYS A 24 -8.21 7.99 -4.41
CA LYS A 24 -8.64 7.28 -5.63
C LYS A 24 -7.80 6.05 -5.87
N SER A 25 -6.48 6.13 -5.62
CA SER A 25 -5.58 4.97 -5.66
C SER A 25 -6.05 3.88 -4.69
N ILE A 26 -6.33 4.22 -3.43
CA ILE A 26 -6.84 3.28 -2.42
C ILE A 26 -8.11 2.59 -2.91
N ALA A 27 -9.08 3.34 -3.46
CA ALA A 27 -10.32 2.76 -3.95
C ALA A 27 -10.09 1.69 -5.03
N LEU A 28 -9.20 1.96 -6.00
CA LEU A 28 -8.83 0.98 -7.03
C LEU A 28 -8.10 -0.22 -6.45
N LEU A 29 -7.12 0.01 -5.57
CA LEU A 29 -6.33 -1.05 -4.97
C LEU A 29 -7.16 -1.97 -4.08
N GLU A 30 -8.12 -1.42 -3.34
CA GLU A 30 -9.08 -2.19 -2.56
C GLU A 30 -9.98 -3.05 -3.45
N ALA A 31 -10.37 -2.57 -4.63
CA ALA A 31 -11.07 -3.39 -5.62
C ALA A 31 -10.18 -4.53 -6.14
N VAL A 32 -8.92 -4.25 -6.50
CA VAL A 32 -7.96 -5.28 -6.95
C VAL A 32 -7.73 -6.32 -5.85
N LYS A 33 -7.58 -5.89 -4.59
CA LYS A 33 -7.39 -6.77 -3.42
C LYS A 33 -8.48 -7.82 -3.27
N ARG A 34 -9.74 -7.49 -3.61
CA ARG A 34 -10.87 -8.45 -3.55
C ARG A 34 -10.69 -9.60 -4.54
N PHE A 35 -10.09 -9.34 -5.70
CA PHE A 35 -9.84 -10.36 -6.71
C PHE A 35 -8.50 -11.07 -6.53
N GLU A 36 -7.52 -10.40 -5.93
CA GLU A 36 -6.16 -10.92 -5.73
C GLU A 36 -5.68 -10.68 -4.29
N PRO A 37 -6.26 -11.39 -3.29
CA PRO A 37 -5.99 -11.14 -1.87
C PRO A 37 -4.58 -11.54 -1.42
N LYS A 38 -3.78 -12.15 -2.29
CA LYS A 38 -2.39 -12.56 -1.98
C LYS A 38 -1.37 -11.85 -2.85
N ASN A 39 -1.76 -10.79 -3.58
CA ASN A 39 -0.85 -10.06 -4.45
C ASN A 39 -0.04 -9.03 -3.64
N PRO A 40 1.28 -9.22 -3.45
CA PRO A 40 2.09 -8.30 -2.65
C PRO A 40 2.13 -6.89 -3.23
N ASP A 41 2.11 -6.68 -4.56
CA ASP A 41 2.19 -5.34 -5.14
C ASP A 41 1.04 -4.44 -4.69
N VAL A 42 -0.17 -5.01 -4.57
CA VAL A 42 -1.36 -4.30 -4.06
C VAL A 42 -1.11 -3.78 -2.64
N TYR A 43 -0.53 -4.61 -1.78
CA TYR A 43 -0.25 -4.27 -0.40
C TYR A 43 0.88 -3.24 -0.26
N ARG A 44 1.90 -3.28 -1.12
CA ARG A 44 2.94 -2.23 -1.18
C ARG A 44 2.33 -0.88 -1.56
N MET A 45 1.51 -0.85 -2.59
CA MET A 45 0.86 0.37 -3.06
C MET A 45 -0.14 0.92 -2.03
N LEU A 46 -0.95 0.05 -1.41
CA LEU A 46 -1.86 0.43 -0.32
C LEU A 46 -1.10 1.00 0.86
N SER A 47 0.00 0.37 1.28
CA SER A 47 0.82 0.84 2.39
C SER A 47 1.32 2.27 2.16
N TYR A 48 1.80 2.56 0.94
CA TYR A 48 2.23 3.90 0.57
C TYR A 48 1.06 4.90 0.50
N ALA A 49 -0.06 4.51 -0.09
CA ALA A 49 -1.25 5.36 -0.21
C ALA A 49 -1.84 5.73 1.16
N TYR A 50 -1.93 4.77 2.09
CA TYR A 50 -2.36 5.02 3.46
C TYR A 50 -1.41 5.94 4.22
N LEU A 51 -0.10 5.82 3.98
CA LEU A 51 0.90 6.72 4.57
C LEU A 51 0.69 8.18 4.10
N GLN A 52 0.40 8.39 2.81
CA GLN A 52 0.16 9.73 2.24
C GLN A 52 -1.07 10.42 2.83
N ILE A 53 -2.13 9.68 3.15
CA ILE A 53 -3.35 10.23 3.77
C ILE A 53 -3.35 10.18 5.31
N ASP A 54 -2.16 10.04 5.90
CA ASP A 54 -1.95 10.08 7.36
C ASP A 54 -2.76 9.03 8.14
N ARG A 55 -2.91 7.83 7.55
CA ARG A 55 -3.45 6.62 8.19
C ARG A 55 -2.32 5.62 8.50
N PRO A 56 -1.48 5.90 9.51
CA PRO A 56 -0.29 5.10 9.75
C PRO A 56 -0.61 3.65 10.18
N GLU A 57 -1.71 3.40 10.89
CA GLU A 57 -2.11 2.05 11.31
C GLU A 57 -2.41 1.15 10.12
N ASP A 58 -3.17 1.66 9.14
CA ASP A 58 -3.52 0.92 7.92
C ASP A 58 -2.30 0.74 7.02
N SER A 59 -1.41 1.74 6.97
CA SER A 59 -0.13 1.64 6.28
C SER A 59 0.74 0.51 6.84
N ILE A 60 0.83 0.41 8.18
CA ILE A 60 1.57 -0.65 8.86
C ILE A 60 0.96 -2.02 8.54
N LYS A 61 -0.36 -2.17 8.69
CA LYS A 61 -1.06 -3.42 8.37
C LYS A 61 -0.80 -3.88 6.94
N ALA A 62 -0.91 -2.97 5.97
CA ALA A 62 -0.65 -3.28 4.57
C ALA A 62 0.83 -3.67 4.33
N ALA A 63 1.78 -3.02 5.01
CA ALA A 63 3.19 -3.41 4.94
C ALA A 63 3.45 -4.80 5.51
N ASP A 64 2.78 -5.16 6.60
CA ASP A 64 2.88 -6.50 7.18
C ASP A 64 2.30 -7.56 6.25
N THR A 65 1.16 -7.28 5.62
CA THR A 65 0.56 -8.19 4.64
C THR A 65 1.43 -8.33 3.38
N PHE A 66 2.11 -7.27 2.94
CA PHE A 66 3.11 -7.39 1.88
C PHE A 66 4.20 -8.40 2.27
N LEU A 67 4.77 -8.27 3.48
CA LEU A 67 5.85 -9.14 3.94
C LEU A 67 5.38 -10.60 4.11
N GLN A 68 4.11 -10.81 4.45
CA GLN A 68 3.50 -12.13 4.53
C GLN A 68 3.40 -12.82 3.15
N TYR A 69 3.09 -12.07 2.08
CA TYR A 69 2.91 -12.60 0.73
C TYR A 69 4.12 -12.38 -0.20
N ALA A 70 5.17 -11.73 0.29
CA ALA A 70 6.40 -11.52 -0.46
C ALA A 70 7.05 -12.86 -0.79
N LYS A 71 7.47 -13.02 -2.03
CA LYS A 71 8.19 -14.21 -2.49
C LYS A 71 9.69 -14.03 -2.20
N PRO A 72 10.45 -15.13 -1.99
CA PRO A 72 11.91 -15.07 -1.92
C PRO A 72 12.49 -14.32 -3.13
N GLY A 73 13.45 -13.43 -2.90
CA GLY A 73 14.08 -12.60 -3.94
C GLY A 73 13.37 -11.29 -4.26
N MET A 74 12.19 -11.01 -3.69
CA MET A 74 11.51 -9.73 -3.87
C MET A 74 12.19 -8.60 -3.09
N ASP A 75 12.27 -7.39 -3.67
CA ASP A 75 12.82 -6.23 -2.98
C ASP A 75 11.90 -5.79 -1.83
N THR A 76 12.40 -5.90 -0.60
CA THR A 76 11.68 -5.51 0.62
C THR A 76 12.14 -4.17 1.19
N ARG A 77 13.09 -3.47 0.56
CA ARG A 77 13.66 -2.22 1.09
C ARG A 77 12.60 -1.12 1.13
N ALA A 78 11.87 -0.93 0.04
CA ALA A 78 10.82 0.08 -0.06
C ALA A 78 9.72 -0.13 0.99
N ILE A 79 9.24 -1.36 1.17
CA ILE A 79 8.16 -1.61 2.13
C ILE A 79 8.63 -1.43 3.59
N LYS A 80 9.87 -1.81 3.91
CA LYS A 80 10.45 -1.61 5.24
C LYS A 80 10.58 -0.11 5.53
N TRP A 81 11.00 0.69 4.55
CA TRP A 81 11.03 2.15 4.67
C TRP A 81 9.63 2.74 4.91
N ILE A 82 8.63 2.33 4.12
CA ILE A 82 7.23 2.80 4.28
C ILE A 82 6.72 2.47 5.68
N LYS A 83 6.90 1.22 6.14
CA LYS A 83 6.51 0.78 7.48
C LYS A 83 7.21 1.59 8.58
N GLY A 84 8.50 1.86 8.43
CA GLY A 84 9.26 2.70 9.36
C GLY A 84 8.68 4.12 9.47
N ARG A 85 8.37 4.75 8.33
CA ARG A 85 7.71 6.09 8.30
C ARG A 85 6.33 6.08 8.96
N ALA A 86 5.55 5.03 8.72
CA ALA A 86 4.24 4.87 9.33
C ALA A 86 4.35 4.70 10.86
N LEU A 87 5.30 3.90 11.35
CA LEU A 87 5.57 3.73 12.79
C LEU A 87 5.97 5.05 13.46
N LEU A 88 6.81 5.85 12.83
CA LEU A 88 7.19 7.18 13.33
C LEU A 88 5.98 8.12 13.42
N LYS A 89 5.13 8.16 12.39
CA LYS A 89 3.88 8.94 12.41
C LYS A 89 2.93 8.47 13.51
N LYS A 90 2.75 7.16 13.68
CA LYS A 90 1.94 6.57 14.76
C LYS A 90 2.45 6.99 16.13
N ARG A 91 3.75 6.86 16.38
CA ARG A 91 4.38 7.28 17.65
C ARG A 91 4.18 8.76 17.92
N LYS A 92 4.36 9.61 16.90
CA LYS A 92 4.13 11.07 17.02
C LYS A 92 2.68 11.37 17.39
N LYS A 93 1.69 10.72 16.77
CA LYS A 93 0.27 10.88 17.11
C LYS A 93 -0.06 10.43 18.53
N ALA A 94 0.57 9.35 19.00
CA ALA A 94 0.37 8.85 20.36
C ALA A 94 0.96 9.79 21.42
N ALA A 95 2.03 10.53 21.10
CA ALA A 95 2.66 11.47 22.03
C ALA A 95 1.96 12.84 22.13
N VAL A 96 1.00 13.13 21.25
CA VAL A 96 0.26 14.40 21.19
C VAL A 96 -1.16 14.26 21.80
N LYS A 97 -1.56 13.04 22.16
CA LYS A 97 -2.77 12.76 22.92
C LYS A 97 -2.45 12.64 24.41
#